data_AF-A0A451C7N3-F1
#
_entry.id   AF-A0A451C7N3-F1
#
_cell.length_a   1.000
_cell.length_b   1.000
_cell.length_c   1.000
_cell.angle_alpha   90.00
_cell.angle_beta   90.00
_cell.angle_gamma   90.00
#
_symmetry.space_group_name_H-M   'P 1'
#
loop_
_entity.id
_entity.type
_entity.pdbx_description
1 polymer ?
#
loop_
_entity_poly.entity_id
_entity_poly.type
_entity_poly.pdbx_seq_one_letter_code
_entity_poly.pdbx_strand_id
1 'polypeptide(L)' 'MKIEYRSIGYVDSPFCTAEGMPIQPSRSEGAAGSVTVDPEYAGGLKDLDGFSHIILLCHLHRARP' A
#
# COMPACT_ATOMS: atom_id res chain seq x y z
N MET A 1 -4.28 26.91 3.89
CA MET A 1 -4.16 26.17 2.61
C MET A 1 -4.51 24.72 2.90
N LYS A 2 -5.44 24.12 2.15
CA LYS A 2 -5.87 22.72 2.34
C LYS A 2 -5.10 21.85 1.34
N ILE A 3 -4.56 20.72 1.80
CA ILE A 3 -3.97 19.70 0.93
C ILE A 3 -4.88 18.48 1.01
N GLU A 4 -5.32 18.00 -0.15
CA GLU A 4 -6.19 16.85 -0.29
C GLU A 4 -5.55 15.86 -1.26
N TYR A 5 -5.83 14.57 -1.08
CA TYR A 5 -5.36 13.51 -1.97
C TYR A 5 -6.51 12.55 -2.27
N ARG A 6 -6.41 11.88 -3.41
CA ARG A 6 -7.33 10.83 -3.85
C ARG A 6 -6.58 9.49 -3.78
N SER A 7 -7.21 8.48 -3.20
CA SER A 7 -6.69 7.11 -3.25
C SER A 7 -6.65 6.62 -4.69
N ILE A 8 -5.61 5.87 -5.07
CA ILE A 8 -5.44 5.31 -6.41
C ILE A 8 -5.69 3.79 -6.46
N GLY A 9 -6.20 3.23 -5.37
CA GLY A 9 -6.34 1.80 -5.18
C GLY A 9 -6.29 1.40 -3.70
N TYR A 10 -6.03 0.13 -3.44
CA TYR A 10 -6.01 -0.45 -2.10
C TYR A 10 -4.93 -1.53 -1.94
N VAL A 11 -4.62 -1.84 -0.67
CA VAL A 11 -3.67 -2.88 -0.29
C VAL A 11 -4.46 -4.07 0.26
N ASP A 12 -4.22 -5.25 -0.29
CA ASP A 12 -4.66 -6.53 0.25
C ASP A 12 -3.50 -7.18 1.00
N SER A 13 -3.76 -7.59 2.24
CA SER A 13 -2.75 -8.15 3.13
C SER A 13 -3.38 -9.16 4.09
N PRO A 14 -2.60 -10.09 4.66
CA PRO A 14 -3.12 -11.03 5.66
C PRO A 14 -3.49 -10.37 6.99
N PHE A 15 -3.25 -9.07 7.16
CA PHE A 15 -3.53 -8.34 8.40
C PHE A 15 -4.86 -7.59 8.31
N CYS A 16 -5.92 -8.19 8.85
CA CYS A 16 -7.27 -7.59 8.88
C CYS A 16 -7.50 -6.70 10.12
N THR A 17 -6.63 -6.78 11.12
CA THR A 17 -6.71 -6.08 12.41
C THR A 17 -5.38 -5.43 12.75
N ALA A 18 -5.42 -4.40 13.60
CA ALA A 18 -4.19 -3.79 14.13
C ALA A 18 -3.48 -4.76 15.10
N GLU A 19 -4.24 -5.57 15.86
CA GLU A 19 -3.65 -6.66 16.63
C GLU A 19 -2.96 -7.66 15.68
N GLY A 20 -1.68 -7.93 15.93
CA GLY A 20 -0.88 -8.87 15.13
C GLY A 20 -0.24 -8.27 13.88
N MET A 21 -0.53 -7.01 13.54
CA MET A 21 0.16 -6.34 12.43
C MET A 21 1.62 -6.04 12.83
N PRO A 22 2.61 -6.33 11.97
CA PRO A 22 4.01 -6.04 12.26
C PRO A 22 4.21 -4.53 12.38
N ILE A 23 4.92 -4.09 13.43
CA ILE A 23 5.33 -2.67 13.59
C ILE A 23 6.20 -2.23 12.41
N GLN A 24 7.01 -3.15 11.87
CA GLN A 24 7.84 -2.94 10.70
C GLN A 24 7.51 -3.99 9.63
N PRO A 25 6.84 -3.61 8.52
CA PRO A 25 6.48 -4.52 7.44
C PRO A 25 7.67 -5.27 6.84
N SER A 26 8.84 -4.63 6.79
CA SER A 26 10.08 -5.25 6.29
C SER A 26 10.59 -6.44 7.13
N ARG A 27 10.05 -6.62 8.34
CA ARG A 27 10.42 -7.72 9.26
C ARG A 27 9.38 -8.84 9.31
N SER A 28 8.27 -8.74 8.57
CA SER A 28 7.35 -9.86 8.46
C SER A 28 7.83 -10.85 7.42
N GLU A 29 8.64 -11.81 7.83
CA GLU A 29 8.98 -12.96 6.98
C GLU A 29 7.70 -13.70 6.59
N GLY A 30 7.49 -13.93 5.29
CA GLY A 30 6.40 -14.76 4.78
C GLY A 30 5.03 -14.08 4.63
N ALA A 31 4.86 -12.80 4.99
CA ALA A 31 3.60 -12.08 4.78
C ALA A 31 3.57 -11.40 3.41
N ALA A 32 3.12 -12.13 2.38
CA ALA A 32 2.88 -11.56 1.06
C ALA A 32 1.62 -10.68 1.06
N GLY A 33 1.69 -9.51 0.42
CA GLY A 33 0.56 -8.62 0.18
C GLY A 33 0.50 -8.24 -1.29
N SER A 34 -0.65 -7.70 -1.72
CA SER A 34 -0.88 -7.23 -3.08
C SER A 34 -1.39 -5.80 -3.07
N VAL A 35 -1.00 -5.01 -4.07
CA VAL A 35 -1.53 -3.66 -4.27
C VAL A 35 -2.37 -3.67 -5.54
N THR A 36 -3.64 -3.34 -5.42
CA THR A 36 -4.54 -3.18 -6.57
C THR A 36 -4.66 -1.70 -6.87
N VAL A 37 -4.36 -1.31 -8.11
CA VAL A 37 -4.47 0.06 -8.61
C VAL A 37 -5.73 0.16 -9.46
N ASP A 38 -6.50 1.24 -9.27
CA ASP A 38 -7.75 1.44 -10.01
C ASP A 38 -7.47 1.54 -11.52
N PRO A 39 -8.37 1.03 -12.40
CA PRO A 39 -8.12 0.99 -13.84
C PRO A 39 -7.78 2.35 -14.48
N GLU A 40 -8.32 3.45 -13.93
CA GLU A 40 -8.03 4.81 -14.42
C GLU A 40 -6.55 5.22 -14.24
N TYR A 41 -5.82 4.57 -13.32
CA TYR A 41 -4.41 4.85 -13.03
C TYR A 41 -3.44 3.79 -13.54
N ALA A 42 -3.93 2.71 -14.16
CA ALA A 42 -3.10 1.58 -14.61
C ALA A 42 -1.96 2.00 -15.56
N GLY A 43 -2.16 3.04 -16.38
CA GLY A 43 -1.12 3.58 -17.27
C GLY A 43 0.12 4.11 -16.53
N GLY A 44 0.00 4.49 -15.26
CA GLY A 44 1.11 4.92 -14.42
C GLY A 44 2.04 3.80 -13.97
N LEU A 45 1.66 2.53 -14.19
CA LEU A 45 2.49 1.35 -13.88
C LEU A 45 3.42 0.96 -15.03
N LYS A 46 3.37 1.68 -16.15
CA LYS A 46 4.25 1.42 -17.29
C LYS A 46 5.72 1.48 -16.84
N ASP A 47 6.51 0.51 -17.29
CA ASP A 47 7.94 0.40 -17.01
C ASP A 47 8.27 0.12 -15.52
N LEU A 48 7.28 -0.24 -14.70
CA LEU A 48 7.52 -0.71 -13.32
C LEU A 48 8.21 -2.08 -13.29
N ASP A 49 8.07 -2.87 -14.36
CA ASP A 49 8.77 -4.14 -14.53
C ASP A 49 10.28 -3.91 -14.62
N GLY A 50 11.06 -4.75 -13.93
CA GLY A 50 12.52 -4.63 -13.82
C GLY A 50 13.02 -3.90 -12.56
N PHE A 51 12.15 -3.23 -11.81
CA PHE A 51 12.49 -2.76 -10.47
C PHE A 51 12.36 -3.89 -9.45
N SER A 52 13.35 -4.02 -8.56
CA SER A 52 13.29 -5.01 -7.47
C SER A 52 12.47 -4.54 -6.28
N HIS A 53 12.32 -3.23 -6.09
CA HIS A 53 11.66 -2.61 -4.95
C HIS A 53 10.94 -1.34 -5.36
N ILE A 54 9.87 -1.02 -4.63
CA ILE A 54 9.09 0.21 -4.78
C ILE A 54 8.84 0.84 -3.40
N ILE A 55 8.53 2.13 -3.39
CA ILE A 55 8.02 2.81 -2.19
C ILE A 55 6.51 2.92 -2.31
N LEU A 56 5.79 2.37 -1.34
CA LEU A 56 4.35 2.50 -1.25
C LEU A 56 3.96 3.57 -0.23
N LEU A 57 3.34 4.64 -0.70
CA LEU A 57 2.69 5.62 0.17
C LEU A 57 1.24 5.19 0.40
N CYS A 58 0.91 4.88 1.65
CA CYS A 58 -0.42 4.43 2.02
C CYS A 58 -1.06 5.35 3.06
N HIS A 59 -2.39 5.44 3.02
CA HIS A 59 -3.15 6.13 4.05
C HIS A 59 -3.60 5.13 5.11
N LEU A 60 -3.14 5.31 6.34
CA LEU A 60 -3.57 4.52 7.50
C LEU A 60 -4.98 4.95 7.93
N HIS A 61 -5.99 4.51 7.20
CA HIS A 61 -7.40 4.93 7.35
C HIS A 61 -8.03 4.70 8.74
N ARG A 62 -7.43 3.84 9.58
CA ARG A 62 -7.86 3.58 10.97
C ARG A 62 -6.99 4.28 12.02
N ALA A 63 -5.94 4.99 11.60
CA ALA A 63 -5.12 5.76 12.52
C ALA A 63 -5.97 6.87 13.14
N ARG A 64 -5.78 7.06 14.45
CA ARG A 64 -6.35 8.19 15.19
C ARG A 64 -5.25 9.22 15.42
N PRO A 65 -5.61 10.51 15.57
CA PRO A 65 -4.66 11.56 15.96
C PRO A 65 -3.96 11.26 17.28
#